data_AF-A0A3C0FTY0-F1
#
_entry.id   AF-A0A3C0FTY0-F1
#
_cell.length_a   1.000
_cell.length_b   1.000
_cell.length_c   1.000
_cell.angle_alpha   90.00
_cell.angle_beta   90.00
_cell.angle_gamma   90.00
#
_symmetry.space_group_name_H-M   'P 1'
#
loop_
_entity.id
_entity.type
_entity.pdbx_description
1 polymer ?
#
loop_
_entity_poly.entity_id
_entity_poly.type
_entity_poly.pdbx_seq_one_letter_code
_entity_poly.pdbx_strand_id
1 'polypeptide(L)'
;MTFKSQHPAPADADARRAVKPVVVYPNGTLPEPDFATLAEFKASMKKSEEVIVPPRDARTFRVPKGHFFRIVSVDGPQVGDLNLWNADNLQERFFSGKTRALHRTHVTTGDRLWSNMPYLRSMALISEDTLDWYGFDDDGGSVHDVIGTRCDPFTNRLLSGQDYHHCCHS
;
A
#
# COMPACT_ATOMS: atom_id res chain seq x y z
N MET A 1 13.28 20.70 -9.04
CA MET A 1 14.17 20.00 -9.99
C MET A 1 15.60 20.48 -9.74
N THR A 2 16.49 19.57 -9.35
CA THR A 2 17.90 19.88 -9.03
C THR A 2 18.80 20.02 -10.26
N PHE A 3 18.28 19.82 -11.47
CA PHE A 3 19.04 19.89 -12.71
C PHE A 3 18.35 20.76 -13.75
N LYS A 4 19.14 21.53 -14.50
CA LYS A 4 18.71 22.36 -15.62
C LYS A 4 18.32 21.48 -16.81
N SER A 5 17.25 21.82 -17.52
CA SER A 5 16.85 21.13 -18.75
C SER A 5 18.00 21.10 -19.75
N GLN A 6 18.34 19.90 -20.25
CA GLN A 6 19.42 19.71 -21.22
C GLN A 6 19.00 20.03 -22.67
N HIS A 7 17.70 20.19 -22.91
CA HIS A 7 17.14 20.43 -24.24
C HIS A 7 16.17 21.62 -24.24
N PRO A 8 16.13 22.42 -25.32
CA PRO A 8 15.13 23.47 -25.48
C PRO A 8 13.72 22.86 -25.57
N ALA A 9 12.73 23.60 -25.06
CA ALA A 9 11.34 23.23 -25.22
C ALA A 9 10.91 23.43 -26.69
N PRO A 10 10.09 22.53 -27.27
CA PRO A 10 9.51 22.76 -28.58
C PRO A 10 8.52 23.94 -28.56
N ALA A 11 8.22 24.53 -29.72
CA ALA A 11 7.34 25.70 -29.84
C ALA A 11 5.90 25.45 -29.33
N ASP A 12 5.44 24.20 -29.35
CA ASP A 12 4.12 23.78 -28.90
C ASP A 12 4.12 23.17 -27.48
N ALA A 13 5.19 23.36 -26.69
CA ALA A 13 5.35 22.72 -25.37
C ALA A 13 4.17 22.99 -24.43
N ASP A 14 3.64 24.21 -24.40
CA ASP A 14 2.53 24.56 -23.52
C ASP A 14 1.22 23.90 -23.97
N ALA A 15 1.00 23.78 -25.28
CA ALA A 15 -0.14 23.04 -25.82
C ALA A 15 -0.08 21.56 -25.43
N ARG A 16 1.11 20.94 -25.41
CA ARG A 16 1.29 19.55 -24.97
C ARG A 16 1.01 19.35 -23.49
N ARG A 17 1.44 20.29 -22.62
CA ARG A 17 1.20 20.22 -21.17
C ARG A 17 -0.25 20.51 -20.79
N ALA A 18 -0.97 21.30 -21.59
CA ALA A 18 -2.36 21.67 -21.34
C ALA A 18 -3.37 20.55 -21.65
N VAL A 19 -2.93 19.42 -22.23
CA VAL A 19 -3.80 18.27 -22.48
C VAL A 19 -4.37 17.74 -21.16
N LYS A 20 -5.70 17.59 -21.12
CA LYS A 20 -6.41 17.13 -19.91
C LYS A 20 -5.99 15.69 -19.56
N PRO A 21 -5.73 15.39 -18.28
CA PRO A 21 -5.47 14.03 -17.84
C PRO A 21 -6.66 13.10 -18.11
N VAL A 22 -6.35 11.83 -18.39
CA VAL A 22 -7.34 10.75 -18.48
C VAL A 22 -6.96 9.68 -17.46
N VAL A 23 -7.93 9.29 -16.63
CA VAL A 23 -7.74 8.20 -15.66
C VAL A 23 -7.60 6.88 -16.41
N VAL A 24 -6.49 6.17 -16.18
CA VAL A 24 -6.16 4.92 -16.89
C VAL A 24 -7.16 3.81 -16.58
N TYR A 25 -7.52 3.66 -15.30
CA TYR A 25 -8.47 2.65 -14.85
C TYR A 25 -9.60 3.34 -14.07
N PRO A 26 -10.72 3.67 -14.72
CA PRO A 26 -11.91 4.13 -14.00
C PRO A 26 -12.43 2.95 -13.17
N ASN A 27 -12.10 2.96 -11.89
CA ASN A 27 -12.35 1.85 -10.98
C ASN A 27 -13.78 1.80 -10.43
N GLY A 28 -14.66 2.71 -10.86
CA GLY A 28 -16.09 2.71 -10.53
C GLY A 28 -16.86 1.47 -11.04
N THR A 29 -16.22 0.58 -11.79
CA THR A 29 -16.77 -0.74 -12.15
C THR A 29 -16.36 -1.86 -11.20
N LEU A 30 -15.45 -1.60 -10.24
CA LEU A 30 -15.15 -2.56 -9.20
C LEU A 30 -16.38 -2.71 -8.29
N PRO A 31 -16.77 -3.94 -7.89
CA PRO A 31 -17.85 -4.13 -6.96
C PRO A 31 -17.59 -3.37 -5.66
N GLU A 32 -18.56 -2.57 -5.22
CA GLU A 32 -18.47 -1.91 -3.93
C GLU A 32 -18.46 -2.95 -2.80
N PRO A 33 -17.65 -2.74 -1.75
CA PRO A 33 -17.74 -3.56 -0.56
C PRO A 33 -19.09 -3.40 0.14
N ASP A 34 -19.66 -4.51 0.60
CA ASP A 34 -20.84 -4.47 1.46
C ASP A 34 -20.44 -4.09 2.89
N PHE A 35 -20.38 -2.79 3.14
CA PHE A 35 -19.99 -2.25 4.45
C PHE A 35 -20.99 -2.57 5.57
N ALA A 36 -22.27 -2.77 5.25
CA ALA A 36 -23.27 -3.16 6.24
C ALA A 36 -22.96 -4.56 6.78
N THR A 37 -22.78 -5.53 5.90
CA THR A 37 -22.38 -6.89 6.27
C THR A 37 -21.03 -6.91 6.99
N LEU A 38 -20.06 -6.11 6.55
CA LEU A 38 -18.76 -5.99 7.24
C LEU A 38 -18.91 -5.44 8.67
N ALA A 39 -19.80 -4.47 8.88
CA ALA A 39 -20.07 -3.92 10.21
C ALA A 39 -20.68 -4.98 11.14
N GLU A 40 -21.63 -5.78 10.66
CA GLU A 40 -22.22 -6.89 11.41
C GLU A 40 -21.18 -7.94 11.80
N PHE A 41 -20.28 -8.30 10.89
CA PHE A 41 -19.18 -9.22 11.17
C PHE A 41 -18.18 -8.64 12.17
N LYS A 42 -17.83 -7.35 12.06
CA LYS A 42 -16.96 -6.68 13.02
C LYS A 42 -17.58 -6.57 14.42
N ALA A 43 -18.89 -6.41 14.52
CA ALA A 43 -19.59 -6.35 15.80
C ALA A 43 -19.60 -7.71 16.54
N SER A 44 -19.51 -8.81 15.79
CA SER A 44 -19.57 -10.18 16.32
C SER A 44 -18.23 -10.92 16.35
N MET A 45 -17.17 -10.34 15.77
CA MET A 45 -15.86 -10.98 15.70
C MET A 45 -15.25 -11.19 17.09
N LYS A 46 -14.54 -12.30 17.25
CA LYS A 46 -13.77 -12.61 18.46
C LYS A 46 -12.30 -12.65 18.10
N LYS A 47 -11.46 -12.01 18.92
CA LYS A 47 -10.01 -12.07 18.78
C LYS A 47 -9.57 -13.53 18.94
N SER A 48 -8.87 -14.06 17.95
CA SER A 48 -8.33 -15.42 17.97
C SER A 48 -6.84 -15.46 18.29
N GLU A 49 -6.07 -14.45 17.86
CA GLU A 49 -4.61 -14.43 17.96
C GLU A 49 -4.11 -12.97 18.08
N GLU A 50 -2.88 -12.81 18.58
CA GLU A 50 -2.14 -11.56 18.60
C GLU A 50 -0.67 -11.81 18.34
N VAL A 51 -0.07 -10.92 17.54
CA VAL A 51 1.37 -10.91 17.27
C VAL A 51 1.89 -9.50 17.48
N ILE A 52 2.82 -9.35 18.42
CA ILE A 52 3.55 -8.09 18.63
C ILE A 52 4.82 -8.11 17.79
N VAL A 53 4.97 -7.12 16.90
CA VAL A 53 6.16 -6.93 16.08
C VAL A 53 7.12 -6.00 16.82
N PRO A 54 8.31 -6.46 17.26
CA PRO A 54 9.26 -5.57 17.92
C PRO A 54 9.77 -4.48 16.96
N PRO A 55 10.25 -3.34 17.48
CA PRO A 55 10.91 -2.34 16.66
C PRO A 55 12.10 -2.93 15.90
N ARG A 56 12.23 -2.60 14.61
CA ARG A 56 13.32 -3.07 13.72
C ARG A 56 13.36 -4.58 13.49
N ASP A 57 12.21 -5.23 13.61
CA ASP A 57 12.04 -6.68 13.46
C ASP A 57 10.75 -6.96 12.66
N ALA A 58 10.55 -8.22 12.27
CA ALA A 58 9.40 -8.67 11.49
C ALA A 58 8.77 -9.91 12.12
N ARG A 59 7.46 -10.06 11.96
CA ARG A 59 6.74 -11.29 12.30
C ARG A 59 5.85 -11.69 11.14
N THR A 60 5.49 -12.95 11.12
CA THR A 60 4.49 -13.50 10.19
C THR A 60 3.28 -13.95 10.98
N PHE A 61 2.11 -13.93 10.34
CA PHE A 61 0.85 -14.41 10.90
C PHE A 61 0.00 -14.98 9.76
N ARG A 62 -0.95 -15.87 10.08
CA ARG A 62 -1.83 -16.51 9.08
C ARG A 62 -3.28 -16.10 9.33
N VAL A 63 -3.95 -15.60 8.29
CA VAL A 63 -5.36 -15.19 8.36
C VAL A 63 -6.18 -16.06 7.41
N PRO A 64 -7.08 -16.92 7.90
CA PRO A 64 -7.93 -17.71 7.01
C PRO A 64 -8.93 -16.79 6.27
N LYS A 65 -9.30 -17.16 5.05
CA LYS A 65 -10.29 -16.43 4.24
C LYS A 65 -11.57 -16.17 5.05
N GLY A 66 -12.05 -14.92 5.05
CA GLY A 66 -13.24 -14.49 5.80
C GLY A 66 -12.96 -13.93 7.20
N HIS A 67 -11.72 -14.05 7.69
CA HIS A 67 -11.31 -13.40 8.94
C HIS A 67 -10.74 -12.00 8.70
N PHE A 68 -10.61 -11.26 9.80
CA PHE A 68 -10.03 -9.93 9.85
C PHE A 68 -8.64 -10.00 10.49
N PHE A 69 -7.75 -9.12 10.06
CA PHE A 69 -6.56 -8.75 10.82
C PHE A 69 -6.53 -7.24 10.98
N ARG A 70 -5.95 -6.76 12.07
CA ARG A 70 -5.85 -5.34 12.41
C ARG A 70 -4.40 -5.03 12.75
N ILE A 71 -3.85 -4.01 12.12
CA ILE A 71 -2.56 -3.43 12.48
C ILE A 71 -2.86 -2.22 13.37
N VAL A 72 -2.26 -2.19 14.56
CA VAL A 72 -2.55 -1.18 15.59
C VAL A 72 -1.23 -0.51 15.97
N SER A 73 -1.21 0.82 15.95
CA SER A 73 -0.11 1.58 16.56
C SER A 73 -0.21 1.44 18.08
N VAL A 74 0.88 0.97 18.70
CA VAL A 74 1.02 0.78 20.13
C VAL A 74 2.28 1.50 20.60
N ASP A 75 2.29 1.95 21.86
CA ASP A 75 3.39 2.66 22.54
C ASP A 75 3.81 4.02 21.95
N GLY A 76 3.75 4.22 20.62
CA GLY A 76 4.06 5.47 19.95
C GLY A 76 3.91 5.39 18.41
N PRO A 77 4.19 6.52 17.71
CA PRO A 77 4.10 6.59 16.26
C PRO A 77 5.13 5.67 15.58
N GLN A 78 4.65 4.75 14.74
CA GLN A 78 5.50 3.79 14.02
C GLN A 78 4.83 3.42 12.69
N VAL A 79 5.59 3.43 11.61
CA VAL A 79 5.17 2.90 10.29
C VAL A 79 5.51 1.41 10.19
N GLY A 80 4.78 0.67 9.34
CA GLY A 80 5.06 -0.74 9.09
C GLY A 80 5.00 -1.09 7.61
N ASP A 81 5.95 -1.90 7.16
CA ASP A 81 5.99 -2.46 5.81
C ASP A 81 5.25 -3.80 5.78
N LEU A 82 4.17 -3.89 5.00
CA LEU A 82 3.34 -5.09 4.91
C LEU A 82 3.60 -5.85 3.60
N ASN A 83 3.77 -7.17 3.72
CA ASN A 83 3.66 -8.09 2.58
C ASN A 83 2.56 -9.12 2.84
N LEU A 84 1.90 -9.55 1.77
CA LEU A 84 0.88 -10.59 1.80
C LEU A 84 1.21 -11.68 0.79
N TRP A 85 0.95 -12.92 1.18
CA TRP A 85 1.04 -14.10 0.31
C TRP A 85 -0.23 -14.92 0.43
N ASN A 86 -0.58 -15.64 -0.63
CA ASN A 86 -1.53 -16.73 -0.50
C ASN A 86 -0.89 -17.82 0.37
N ALA A 87 -1.60 -18.20 1.43
CA ALA A 87 -1.09 -19.07 2.48
C ALA A 87 -0.81 -20.52 2.01
N ASP A 88 -1.33 -20.91 0.85
CA ASP A 88 -1.10 -22.22 0.23
C ASP A 88 -0.30 -22.10 -1.09
N ASN A 89 0.08 -20.87 -1.50
CA ASN A 89 0.88 -20.62 -2.70
C ASN A 89 1.65 -19.29 -2.62
N LEU A 90 2.90 -19.34 -2.17
CA LEU A 90 3.74 -18.14 -2.02
C LEU A 90 4.12 -17.46 -3.35
N GLN A 91 3.84 -18.07 -4.51
CA GLN A 91 4.02 -17.41 -5.79
C GLN A 91 2.95 -16.34 -6.04
N GLU A 92 1.78 -16.48 -5.41
CA GLU A 92 0.76 -15.45 -5.35
C GLU A 92 1.00 -14.55 -4.14
N ARG A 93 1.31 -13.28 -4.41
CA ARG A 93 1.67 -12.28 -3.41
C ARG A 93 1.17 -10.90 -3.77
N PHE A 94 1.19 -10.00 -2.80
CA PHE A 94 0.79 -8.62 -2.96
C PHE A 94 1.52 -7.94 -4.13
N PHE A 95 0.76 -7.17 -4.91
CA PHE A 95 1.23 -6.42 -6.06
C PHE A 95 0.85 -4.94 -5.94
N SER A 96 1.73 -4.18 -5.28
CA SER A 96 1.56 -2.73 -5.09
C SER A 96 1.37 -1.98 -6.41
N GLY A 97 2.12 -2.35 -7.45
CA GLY A 97 2.05 -1.68 -8.75
C GLY A 97 0.64 -1.70 -9.39
N LYS A 98 -0.05 -2.85 -9.36
CA LYS A 98 -1.41 -2.94 -9.90
C LYS A 98 -2.46 -2.38 -8.94
N THR A 99 -2.24 -2.54 -7.63
CA THR A 99 -3.05 -1.89 -6.59
C THR A 99 -3.05 -0.37 -6.77
N ARG A 100 -1.87 0.23 -6.95
CA ARG A 100 -1.69 1.66 -7.22
C ARG A 100 -2.42 2.10 -8.49
N ALA A 101 -2.32 1.31 -9.55
CA ALA A 101 -2.94 1.64 -10.83
C ALA A 101 -4.47 1.60 -10.76
N LEU A 102 -5.05 0.65 -10.02
CA LEU A 102 -6.50 0.50 -9.86
C LEU A 102 -7.09 1.46 -8.83
N HIS A 103 -6.32 1.82 -7.80
CA HIS A 103 -6.76 2.71 -6.74
C HIS A 103 -6.11 4.07 -6.93
N ARG A 104 -5.02 4.34 -6.21
CA ARG A 104 -4.25 5.58 -6.27
C ARG A 104 -2.90 5.38 -5.57
N THR A 105 -2.15 6.45 -5.34
CA THR A 105 -0.84 6.40 -4.66
C THR A 105 -0.90 5.85 -3.24
N HIS A 106 -2.04 5.99 -2.57
CA HIS A 106 -2.29 5.60 -1.18
C HIS A 106 -3.63 4.88 -1.07
N VAL A 107 -3.76 3.92 -0.16
CA VAL A 107 -4.98 3.11 -0.01
C VAL A 107 -5.68 3.40 1.32
N THR A 108 -7.00 3.34 1.34
CA THR A 108 -7.81 3.52 2.55
C THR A 108 -9.04 2.61 2.51
N THR A 109 -9.98 2.81 3.44
CA THR A 109 -11.28 2.11 3.50
C THR A 109 -11.91 1.96 2.11
N GLY A 110 -12.24 0.72 1.74
CA GLY A 110 -12.85 0.34 0.47
C GLY A 110 -11.88 -0.16 -0.61
N ASP A 111 -10.60 0.18 -0.50
CA ASP A 111 -9.58 -0.27 -1.45
C ASP A 111 -9.17 -1.73 -1.18
N ARG A 112 -8.65 -2.38 -2.22
CA ARG A 112 -8.23 -3.78 -2.18
C ARG A 112 -6.74 -3.89 -2.43
N LEU A 113 -6.10 -4.80 -1.70
CA LEU A 113 -4.72 -5.21 -1.98
C LEU A 113 -4.75 -6.36 -2.98
N TRP A 114 -4.26 -6.12 -4.19
CA TRP A 114 -4.35 -7.06 -5.31
C TRP A 114 -3.12 -7.96 -5.38
N SER A 115 -3.32 -9.21 -5.78
CA SER A 115 -2.22 -10.14 -6.06
C SER A 115 -1.57 -9.93 -7.42
N ASN A 116 -0.35 -10.44 -7.58
CA ASN A 116 0.42 -10.40 -8.82
C ASN A 116 -0.20 -11.23 -9.96
N MET A 117 0.26 -10.97 -11.18
CA MET A 117 -0.07 -11.80 -12.34
C MET A 117 0.59 -13.19 -12.22
N PRO A 118 -0.06 -14.28 -12.69
CA PRO A 118 -1.34 -14.30 -13.41
C PRO A 118 -2.59 -14.32 -12.51
N TYR A 119 -2.45 -14.26 -11.19
CA TYR A 119 -3.56 -14.47 -10.24
C TYR A 119 -4.56 -13.32 -10.19
N LEU A 120 -4.05 -12.08 -10.10
CA LEU A 120 -4.80 -10.81 -10.12
C LEU A 120 -6.18 -10.87 -9.44
N ARG A 121 -6.20 -11.10 -8.13
CA ARG A 121 -7.42 -11.07 -7.31
C ARG A 121 -7.21 -10.29 -6.02
N SER A 122 -8.32 -9.90 -5.39
CA SER A 122 -8.31 -9.27 -4.08
C SER A 122 -7.75 -10.25 -3.04
N MET A 123 -6.66 -9.88 -2.37
CA MET A 123 -6.10 -10.62 -1.23
C MET A 123 -6.70 -10.13 0.09
N ALA A 124 -6.86 -8.82 0.22
CA ALA A 124 -7.46 -8.16 1.38
C ALA A 124 -8.27 -6.94 0.93
N LEU A 125 -9.30 -6.61 1.71
CA LEU A 125 -10.06 -5.38 1.62
C LEU A 125 -9.74 -4.54 2.86
N ILE A 126 -9.43 -3.26 2.67
CA ILE A 126 -9.33 -2.33 3.80
C ILE A 126 -10.76 -2.01 4.22
N SER A 127 -11.17 -2.56 5.36
CA SER A 127 -12.54 -2.39 5.84
C SER A 127 -12.71 -1.19 6.77
N GLU A 128 -11.62 -0.60 7.25
CA GLU A 128 -11.58 0.55 8.15
C GLU A 128 -10.15 1.09 8.25
N ASP A 129 -10.05 2.41 8.33
CA ASP A 129 -8.83 3.18 8.47
C ASP A 129 -9.13 4.37 9.38
N THR A 130 -8.51 4.43 10.56
CA THR A 130 -8.73 5.50 11.53
C THR A 130 -8.05 6.81 11.14
N LEU A 131 -7.27 6.82 10.06
CA LEU A 131 -6.60 7.99 9.49
C LEU A 131 -7.22 8.41 8.14
N ASP A 132 -8.41 7.90 7.80
CA ASP A 132 -9.11 8.21 6.54
C ASP A 132 -9.44 9.71 6.39
N TRP A 133 -9.55 10.44 7.50
CA TRP A 133 -9.72 11.89 7.55
C TRP A 133 -8.50 12.68 7.05
N TYR A 134 -7.31 12.07 6.95
CA TYR A 134 -6.08 12.77 6.58
C TYR A 134 -6.14 13.31 5.14
N GLY A 135 -6.71 12.54 4.21
CA GLY A 135 -6.79 12.93 2.81
C GLY A 135 -5.41 13.14 2.19
N PHE A 136 -5.20 14.31 1.58
CA PHE A 136 -3.91 14.76 1.07
C PHE A 136 -3.57 16.13 1.68
N ASP A 137 -2.34 16.29 2.16
CA ASP A 137 -1.85 17.58 2.65
C ASP A 137 -1.41 18.53 1.51
N ASP A 138 -1.02 19.75 1.87
CA ASP A 138 -0.63 20.80 0.93
C ASP A 138 0.61 20.46 0.07
N ASP A 139 1.44 19.52 0.53
CA ASP A 139 2.61 19.01 -0.20
C ASP A 139 2.26 17.78 -1.06
N GLY A 140 1.01 17.30 -1.01
CA GLY A 140 0.53 16.11 -1.71
C GLY A 140 0.86 14.80 -0.98
N GLY A 141 1.21 14.86 0.31
CA GLY A 141 1.43 13.72 1.19
C GLY A 141 0.11 13.08 1.64
N SER A 142 0.15 11.77 1.89
CA SER A 142 -0.97 10.98 2.43
C SER A 142 -0.41 9.76 3.19
N VAL A 143 -1.28 8.89 3.72
CA VAL A 143 -0.91 7.72 4.55
C VAL A 143 -1.22 6.40 3.85
N HIS A 144 -0.55 5.32 4.24
CA HIS A 144 -0.72 3.97 3.67
C HIS A 144 -0.36 3.89 2.18
N ASP A 145 0.90 4.21 1.88
CA ASP A 145 1.38 4.29 0.51
C ASP A 145 1.53 2.92 -0.18
N VAL A 146 1.37 2.94 -1.51
CA VAL A 146 1.72 1.83 -2.42
C VAL A 146 2.65 2.29 -3.55
N ILE A 147 3.41 3.37 -3.29
CA ILE A 147 4.36 3.97 -4.24
C ILE A 147 5.81 3.58 -3.93
N GLY A 148 6.13 3.30 -2.67
CA GLY A 148 7.42 2.81 -2.24
C GLY A 148 7.70 1.36 -2.63
N THR A 149 8.90 0.91 -2.31
CA THR A 149 9.32 -0.49 -2.44
C THR A 149 9.52 -1.16 -1.09
N ARG A 150 10.33 -0.51 -0.23
CA ARG A 150 10.71 -0.78 1.17
C ARG A 150 12.11 -0.21 1.38
N CYS A 151 12.49 0.11 2.62
CA CYS A 151 13.90 0.33 2.89
C CYS A 151 14.69 -0.99 2.74
N ASP A 152 15.88 -0.92 2.16
CA ASP A 152 16.68 -2.09 1.83
C ASP A 152 18.18 -1.85 2.04
N PRO A 153 18.95 -2.89 2.42
CA PRO A 153 20.36 -2.77 2.74
C PRO A 153 21.22 -2.39 1.52
N PHE A 154 20.76 -2.68 0.30
CA PHE A 154 21.52 -2.40 -0.92
C PHE A 154 21.49 -0.90 -1.24
N THR A 155 20.33 -0.26 -1.14
CA THR A 155 20.19 1.19 -1.26
C THR A 155 20.97 1.89 -0.15
N ASN A 156 20.94 1.36 1.09
CA ASN A 156 21.75 1.89 2.19
C ASN A 156 23.25 1.83 1.86
N ARG A 157 23.75 0.66 1.42
CA ARG A 157 25.14 0.46 1.01
C ARG A 157 25.52 1.41 -0.13
N LEU A 158 24.66 1.55 -1.14
CA LEU A 158 24.90 2.41 -2.30
C LEU A 158 25.09 3.88 -1.90
N LEU A 159 24.25 4.39 -0.99
CA LEU A 159 24.23 5.81 -0.63
C LEU A 159 25.18 6.17 0.53
N SER A 160 25.41 5.26 1.48
CA SER A 160 26.20 5.52 2.69
C SER A 160 27.53 4.77 2.75
N GLY A 161 27.72 3.74 1.93
CA GLY A 161 28.85 2.82 2.00
C GLY A 161 28.79 1.82 3.17
N GLN A 162 27.75 1.85 4.01
CA GLN A 162 27.63 1.02 5.21
C GLN A 162 26.73 -0.20 5.01
N ASP A 163 27.04 -1.27 5.74
CA ASP A 163 26.15 -2.41 5.91
C ASP A 163 25.17 -2.15 7.06
N TYR A 164 23.90 -2.45 6.83
CA TYR A 164 22.85 -2.35 7.84
C TYR A 164 21.88 -3.51 7.67
N HIS A 165 21.53 -4.19 8.76
CA HIS A 165 20.83 -5.48 8.72
C HIS A 165 19.39 -5.44 9.25
N HIS A 166 18.88 -4.25 9.55
CA HIS A 166 17.55 -4.04 10.11
C HIS A 166 16.70 -3.12 9.23
N CYS A 167 16.89 -3.22 7.92
CA CYS A 167 15.96 -2.68 6.93
C CYS A 167 14.74 -3.61 6.83
N CYS A 168 13.58 -3.09 6.44
CA CYS A 168 12.37 -3.89 6.23
C CYS A 168 12.55 -5.02 5.19
N HIS A 169 13.51 -4.89 4.27
CA HIS A 169 13.85 -5.97 3.35
C HIS A 169 14.60 -7.14 3.99
N SER A 170 15.46 -6.88 4.99
CA SER A 170 16.35 -7.85 5.62
C SER A 170 15.58 -8.86 6.45
#